data_AF-A0AAJ4B7N0-F1
#
_entry.id   AF-A0AAJ4B7N0-F1
#
_cell.length_a   1.000
_cell.length_b   1.000
_cell.length_c   1.000
_cell.angle_alpha   90.00
_cell.angle_beta   90.00
_cell.angle_gamma   90.00
#
_symmetry.space_group_name_H-M   'P 1'
#
loop_
_entity.id
_entity.type
_entity.pdbx_description
1 polymer ?
#
loop_
_entity_poly.entity_id
_entity_poly.type
_entity_poly.pdbx_seq_one_letter_code
_entity_poly.pdbx_strand_id
1 'polypeptide(L)' 'MSNQAQVDALEHLLIAVLNSSSGAPKDYLIEKAQGTLLGNDGPGGPEQKSEAVKHLKYIASRLG' A
#
# COMPACT_ATOMS: atom_id res chain seq x y z
N MET A 1 -7.31 21.22 -4.51
CA MET A 1 -6.39 21.02 -3.38
C MET A 1 -5.70 19.69 -3.61
N SER A 2 -4.38 19.66 -3.69
CA SER A 2 -3.65 18.40 -3.80
C SER A 2 -3.78 17.68 -2.44
N ASN A 3 -4.42 16.51 -2.43
CA ASN A 3 -4.57 15.71 -1.22
C ASN A 3 -3.25 15.03 -0.79
N GLN A 4 -2.09 15.47 -1.31
CA GLN A 4 -0.79 14.86 -1.02
C GLN A 4 -0.51 14.80 0.48
N ALA A 5 -0.77 15.88 1.23
CA ALA A 5 -0.57 15.87 2.67
C ALA A 5 -1.44 14.83 3.40
N GLN A 6 -2.65 14.57 2.90
CA GLN A 6 -3.53 13.52 3.46
C GLN A 6 -2.98 12.13 3.13
N VAL A 7 -2.51 11.92 1.90
CA VAL A 7 -1.91 10.65 1.46
C VAL A 7 -0.64 10.36 2.26
N ASP A 8 0.24 11.35 2.41
CA ASP A 8 1.48 11.23 3.16
C ASP A 8 1.22 10.88 4.63
N ALA A 9 0.22 11.52 5.25
CA ALA A 9 -0.18 11.23 6.63
C ALA A 9 -0.67 9.77 6.79
N LEU A 10 -1.49 9.28 5.85
CA LEU A 10 -1.97 7.91 5.85
C LEU A 10 -0.83 6.90 5.64
N GLU A 11 0.10 7.20 4.73
CA GLU A 11 1.26 6.36 4.47
C GLU A 11 2.14 6.21 5.72
N HIS A 12 2.49 7.32 6.37
CA HIS A 12 3.30 7.30 7.58
C HIS A 12 2.62 6.55 8.72
N LEU A 13 1.30 6.72 8.89
CA LEU A 13 0.53 5.98 9.89
C LEU A 13 0.55 4.46 9.59
N LEU A 14 0.34 4.06 8.35
CA LEU A 14 0.36 2.66 7.95
C LEU A 14 1.73 2.02 8.23
N ILE A 15 2.83 2.70 7.85
CA ILE A 15 4.19 2.23 8.11
C ILE A 15 4.42 2.04 9.61
N ALA A 16 4.00 3.00 10.44
CA ALA A 16 4.12 2.89 11.89
C ALA A 16 3.37 1.68 12.44
N VAL A 17 2.12 1.47 12.00
CA VAL A 17 1.30 0.32 12.41
C VAL A 17 1.97 -1.00 11.99
N LEU A 18 2.38 -1.12 10.73
CA LEU A 18 2.99 -2.36 10.22
C LEU A 18 4.33 -2.68 10.88
N ASN A 19 5.11 -1.67 11.27
CA ASN A 19 6.38 -1.88 11.99
C ASN A 19 6.18 -2.21 13.46
N SER A 20 5.09 -1.76 14.08
CA SER A 20 4.75 -2.06 15.49
C SER A 20 3.99 -3.38 15.69
N SER A 21 3.44 -3.94 14.61
CA SER A 21 2.58 -5.12 14.67
C SER A 21 3.40 -6.41 14.77
N SER A 22 3.04 -7.26 15.74
CA SER A 22 3.49 -8.67 15.79
C SER A 22 2.54 -9.63 15.06
N GLY A 23 1.64 -9.09 14.22
CA GLY A 23 0.61 -9.84 13.52
C GLY A 23 1.13 -10.63 12.33
N ALA A 24 0.40 -10.62 11.22
CA ALA A 24 0.81 -11.35 10.02
C ALA A 24 2.16 -10.82 9.48
N PRO A 25 3.00 -11.69 8.88
CA PRO A 25 4.24 -11.27 8.25
C PRO A 25 4.02 -10.15 7.24
N LYS A 26 4.90 -9.15 7.23
CA LYS A 26 4.79 -7.97 6.35
C LYS A 26 4.70 -8.37 4.88
N ASP A 27 5.54 -9.31 4.45
CA ASP A 27 5.54 -9.82 3.07
C ASP A 27 4.19 -10.41 2.65
N TYR A 28 3.56 -11.16 3.55
CA TYR A 28 2.22 -11.71 3.32
C TYR A 28 1.17 -10.60 3.15
N LEU A 29 1.23 -9.55 3.97
CA LEU A 29 0.30 -8.42 3.87
C LEU A 29 0.50 -7.64 2.57
N ILE A 30 1.75 -7.45 2.13
CA ILE A 30 2.07 -6.80 0.86
C ILE A 30 1.59 -7.63 -0.34
N GLU A 31 1.84 -8.95 -0.35
CA GLU A 31 1.36 -9.84 -1.41
C GLU A 31 -0.17 -9.81 -1.50
N LYS A 32 -0.85 -9.89 -0.35
CA LYS A 32 -2.31 -9.82 -0.28
C LYS A 32 -2.84 -8.50 -0.83
N ALA A 33 -2.24 -7.38 -0.45
CA ALA A 33 -2.62 -6.06 -0.97
C ALA A 33 -2.37 -5.94 -2.48
N GLN A 34 -1.28 -6.50 -3.00
CA GLN A 34 -1.05 -6.52 -4.44
C GLN A 34 -2.13 -7.32 -5.18
N GLY A 35 -2.56 -8.45 -4.61
CA GLY A 35 -3.64 -9.27 -5.14
C GLY A 35 -4.97 -8.51 -5.24
N THR A 36 -5.34 -7.76 -4.20
CA THR A 36 -6.58 -6.96 -4.22
C THR A 36 -6.50 -5.81 -5.23
N LEU A 37 -5.35 -5.13 -5.34
CA LEU A 37 -5.14 -4.05 -6.31
C LEU A 37 -5.24 -4.53 -7.77
N LEU A 38 -4.78 -5.73 -8.06
CA LEU A 38 -4.85 -6.30 -9.41
C LEU A 38 -6.22 -6.93 -9.70
N GLY A 39 -6.92 -7.42 -8.67
CA GLY A 39 -8.22 -8.06 -8.73
C GLY A 39 -9.40 -7.11 -9.02
N ASN A 40 -10.62 -7.61 -8.81
CA ASN A 40 -11.85 -6.86 -9.10
C ASN A 40 -12.08 -5.69 -8.14
N ASP A 41 -11.48 -5.74 -6.95
CA ASP A 41 -11.54 -4.66 -5.95
C ASP A 41 -10.49 -3.57 -6.21
N GLY A 42 -9.66 -3.75 -7.24
CA GLY A 42 -8.63 -2.81 -7.64
C GLY A 42 -9.19 -1.52 -8.26
N PRO A 43 -8.41 -0.43 -8.24
CA PRO A 43 -8.87 0.86 -8.75
C PRO A 43 -8.91 0.86 -10.29
N GLY A 44 -10.03 1.32 -10.85
CA GLY A 44 -10.13 1.68 -12.27
C GLY A 44 -9.68 0.56 -13.24
N GLY A 45 -9.01 0.98 -14.32
CA GLY A 45 -8.48 0.12 -15.37
C GLY A 45 -7.02 -0.32 -15.14
N PRO A 46 -6.42 -1.02 -16.12
CA PRO A 46 -5.07 -1.57 -16.01
C PRO A 46 -3.99 -0.55 -15.63
N GLU A 47 -4.08 0.68 -16.12
CA GLU A 47 -3.14 1.75 -15.80
C GLU A 47 -3.25 2.16 -14.32
N GLN A 48 -4.47 2.40 -13.82
CA GLN A 48 -4.69 2.78 -12.42
C GLN A 48 -4.25 1.68 -11.45
N LYS A 49 -4.51 0.41 -11.80
CA LYS A 49 -4.01 -0.74 -11.03
C LYS A 49 -2.48 -0.80 -11.01
N SER A 50 -1.84 -0.55 -12.14
CA SER A 50 -0.38 -0.55 -12.25
C SER A 50 0.25 0.56 -11.40
N GLU A 51 -0.31 1.77 -11.42
CA GLU A 51 0.15 2.86 -10.56
C GLU A 51 -0.07 2.55 -9.06
N ALA A 52 -1.20 1.96 -8.70
CA ALA A 52 -1.45 1.54 -7.32
C ALA A 52 -0.42 0.50 -6.84
N VAL A 53 -0.04 -0.46 -7.69
CA VAL A 53 1.01 -1.43 -7.36
C VAL A 53 2.39 -0.76 -7.21
N LYS A 54 2.70 0.26 -8.01
CA LYS A 54 3.96 1.03 -7.83
C LYS A 54 3.99 1.74 -6.48
N HIS A 55 2.88 2.36 -6.07
CA HIS A 55 2.77 2.98 -4.74
C HIS A 55 2.89 1.96 -3.61
N LEU A 56 2.26 0.78 -3.73
CA LEU A 56 2.41 -0.29 -2.75
C LEU A 56 3.87 -0.74 -2.60
N LYS A 57 4.60 -0.88 -3.71
CA LYS A 57 6.04 -1.22 -3.69
C LYS A 57 6.89 -0.14 -3.02
N TYR A 58 6.54 1.13 -3.20
CA TYR A 58 7.19 2.23 -2.50
C TYR A 58 6.93 2.17 -0.99
N ILE A 59 5.70 1.86 -0.56
CA ILE A 59 5.41 1.65 0.87
C ILE A 59 6.22 0.46 1.41
N ALA A 60 6.27 -0.65 0.67
CA ALA A 60 7.02 -1.84 1.08
C ALA A 60 8.51 -1.56 1.28
N SER A 61 9.13 -0.72 0.45
CA SER A 61 10.55 -0.36 0.60
C SER A 61 10.85 0.51 1.81
N ARG A 62 9.82 1.06 2.47
CA ARG A 62 9.91 1.89 3.67
C ARG A 62 9.64 1.11 4.97
N LEU A 63 9.31 -0.18 4.86
CA LEU A 63 9.15 -1.06 6.03
C LEU A 63 10.53 -1.54 6.51
N GLY A 64 10.73 -1.54 7.82
CA GLY A 64 11.98 -1.95 8.48
C GLY A 64 12.03 -3.44 8.81
#